data_AF-A0A257HIX1-F1
#
_entry.id   AF-A0A257HIX1-F1
#
_cell.length_a   1.000
_cell.length_b   1.000
_cell.length_c   1.000
_cell.angle_alpha   90.00
_cell.angle_beta   90.00
_cell.angle_gamma   90.00
#
_symmetry.space_group_name_H-M   'P 1'
#
loop_
_entity.id
_entity.type
_entity.pdbx_description
1 polymer ?
#
loop_
_entity_poly.entity_id
_entity_poly.type
_entity_poly.pdbx_seq_one_letter_code
_entity_poly.pdbx_strand_id
1 'polypeptide(L)' 'MGKLVFMVHLIMMTVVAGALVIAIVSIPSLADQGMKLIPWAAAVGFVAALPLSIWISRRIMQQTRGA' A
#
# COMPACT_ATOMS: atom_id res chain seq x y z
N MET A 1 -9.79 -9.90 13.81
CA MET A 1 -9.88 -9.16 12.53
C MET A 1 -9.03 -7.88 12.56
N GLY A 2 -9.34 -6.90 13.42
CA GLY A 2 -8.68 -5.58 13.41
C GLY A 2 -7.15 -5.60 13.48
N LYS A 3 -6.55 -6.38 14.39
CA LYS A 3 -5.09 -6.52 14.49
C LYS A 3 -4.45 -7.05 13.21
N LEU A 4 -5.03 -8.10 12.60
CA LEU A 4 -4.53 -8.67 11.35
C LEU A 4 -4.66 -7.67 10.20
N VAL A 5 -5.83 -7.02 10.07
CA VAL A 5 -6.06 -5.99 9.05
C VAL A 5 -5.05 -4.85 9.19
N PHE A 6 -4.78 -4.40 10.42
CA PHE A 6 -3.79 -3.37 10.67
C PHE A 6 -2.37 -3.81 10.28
N MET A 7 -1.95 -5.01 10.64
CA MET A 7 -0.62 -5.52 10.27
C MET A 7 -0.48 -5.69 8.76
N VAL A 8 -1.48 -6.27 8.09
CA VAL A 8 -1.51 -6.39 6.63
C VAL A 8 -1.50 -5.00 5.99
N HIS A 9 -2.20 -4.04 6.58
CA HIS A 9 -2.26 -2.67 6.07
C HIS A 9 -0.93 -1.94 6.15
N LEU A 10 -0.19 -2.06 7.26
CA LEU A 10 1.15 -1.47 7.37
C LEU A 10 2.10 -1.99 6.29
N ILE A 11 2.03 -3.29 5.98
CA ILE A 11 2.84 -3.89 4.92
C ILE A 11 2.35 -3.40 3.55
N MET A 12 1.05 -3.45 3.29
CA MET A 12 0.49 -3.08 2.00
C MET A 12 0.70 -1.60 1.67
N MET A 13 0.50 -0.69 2.63
CA MET A 13 0.67 0.75 2.38
C MET A 13 2.11 1.10 2.03
N THR A 14 3.09 0.47 2.68
CA THR A 14 4.51 0.74 2.46
C THR A 14 4.98 0.18 1.12
N VAL A 15 4.52 -1.02 0.75
CA VAL A 15 4.82 -1.62 -0.55
C VAL A 15 4.22 -0.80 -1.69
N VAL A 16 2.93 -0.41 -1.60
CA VAL A 16 2.27 0.38 -2.66
C VAL A 16 2.88 1.78 -2.75
N ALA A 17 3.09 2.46 -1.62
CA ALA A 17 3.75 3.76 -1.62
C ALA A 17 5.16 3.67 -2.20
N GLY A 18 5.95 2.68 -1.79
CA GLY A 18 7.29 2.44 -2.32
C GLY A 18 7.29 2.22 -3.83
N ALA A 19 6.38 1.39 -4.35
CA ALA A 19 6.26 1.17 -5.79
C ALA A 19 5.91 2.45 -6.56
N LEU A 20 5.01 3.28 -6.03
CA LEU A 20 4.65 4.57 -6.65
C LEU A 20 5.82 5.56 -6.62
N VAL A 21 6.56 5.61 -5.51
CA VAL A 21 7.76 6.45 -5.40
C VAL A 21 8.83 6.01 -6.38
N ILE A 22 9.08 4.70 -6.51
CA ILE A 22 10.01 4.14 -7.50
C ILE A 22 9.58 4.58 -8.90
N ALA A 23 8.29 4.49 -9.23
CA ALA A 23 7.78 4.93 -10.54
C ALA A 23 8.03 6.43 -10.79
N ILE A 24 7.82 7.29 -9.79
CA ILE A 24 8.06 8.73 -9.89
C ILE A 24 9.54 9.04 -10.15
N VAL A 25 10.45 8.43 -9.39
CA VAL A 25 11.89 8.72 -9.54
C VAL A 25 12.51 8.09 -10.78
N SER A 26 11.88 7.06 -11.34
CA SER A 26 12.35 6.38 -12.55
C SER A 26 12.02 7.13 -13.84
N ILE A 27 11.09 8.10 -13.81
CA ILE A 27 10.65 8.85 -14.98
C ILE A 27 11.11 10.31 -14.82
N PRO A 28 12.04 10.82 -15.66
CA PRO A 28 12.63 12.15 -15.47
C PRO A 28 11.61 13.29 -15.35
N SER A 29 10.56 13.28 -16.17
CA SER A 29 9.51 14.30 -16.14
C SER A 29 8.64 14.31 -14.87
N LEU A 30 8.58 13.18 -14.15
CA LEU A 30 7.93 13.08 -12.84
C LEU A 30 8.91 13.39 -11.71
N ALA A 31 10.18 13.02 -11.86
CA ALA A 31 11.23 13.26 -10.87
C ALA A 31 11.45 14.76 -10.62
N ASP A 32 11.36 15.60 -11.65
CA ASP A 32 11.42 17.06 -11.53
C ASP A 32 10.32 17.64 -10.62
N GLN A 33 9.21 16.93 -10.50
CA GLN A 33 8.07 17.27 -9.65
C GLN A 33 8.02 16.42 -8.36
N GLY A 34 9.11 15.72 -8.04
CA GLY A 34 9.17 14.73 -6.96
C GLY A 34 8.76 15.30 -5.60
N MET A 35 9.14 16.54 -5.29
CA MET A 35 8.75 17.21 -4.03
C MET A 35 7.24 17.33 -3.83
N LYS A 36 6.48 17.40 -4.93
CA LYS A 36 5.01 17.45 -4.90
C LYS A 36 4.40 16.06 -5.07
N LEU A 37 4.91 15.25 -5.99
CA LEU A 37 4.32 13.96 -6.37
C LEU A 37 4.57 12.86 -5.33
N ILE A 38 5.72 12.82 -4.67
CA ILE A 38 6.06 11.78 -3.68
C ILE A 38 5.12 11.80 -2.47
N PRO A 39 4.81 12.96 -1.83
CA PRO A 39 3.81 13.01 -0.76
C PRO A 39 2.42 12.53 -1.22
N TRP A 40 2.00 12.90 -2.43
CA TRP A 40 0.74 12.43 -2.99
C TRP A 40 0.74 10.93 -3.26
N ALA A 41 1.83 10.38 -3.80
CA ALA A 41 1.99 8.94 -3.98
C ALA A 41 1.92 8.17 -2.65
N ALA A 42 2.52 8.70 -1.59
CA ALA A 42 2.41 8.11 -0.26
C ALA A 42 0.96 8.12 0.25
N ALA A 43 0.26 9.25 0.11
CA ALA A 43 -1.15 9.37 0.50
C ALA A 43 -2.05 8.41 -0.30
N VAL A 44 -1.83 8.31 -1.62
CA VAL A 44 -2.54 7.37 -2.48
C VAL A 44 -2.22 5.93 -2.09
N GLY A 45 -0.96 5.60 -1.83
CA GLY A 45 -0.56 4.26 -1.39
C GLY A 45 -1.21 3.85 -0.07
N PHE A 46 -1.33 4.78 0.87
CA PHE A 46 -2.06 4.58 2.13
C PHE A 46 -3.54 4.29 1.87
N VAL A 47 -4.25 5.13 1.12
CA VAL A 47 -5.69 4.96 0.90
C VAL A 47 -5.98 3.72 0.05
N ALA A 48 -5.22 3.50 -1.02
CA ALA A 48 -5.39 2.36 -1.92
C ALA A 48 -5.11 1.01 -1.21
N ALA A 49 -4.23 1.00 -0.21
CA ALA A 49 -3.95 -0.20 0.56
C ALA A 49 -5.11 -0.63 1.47
N LEU A 50 -6.02 0.27 1.89
CA LEU A 50 -7.12 -0.07 2.80
C LEU A 50 -8.04 -1.19 2.27
N PRO A 51 -8.66 -1.08 1.08
CA PRO A 51 -9.52 -2.15 0.56
C PRO A 51 -8.76 -3.47 0.37
N LEU A 52 -7.51 -3.40 -0.10
CA LEU A 52 -6.69 -4.59 -0.31
C LEU A 52 -6.38 -5.31 1.01
N SER A 53 -6.10 -4.55 2.05
CA SER A 53 -5.74 -5.09 3.37
C SER A 53 -6.90 -5.82 4.02
N ILE A 54 -8.13 -5.29 3.88
CA ILE A 54 -9.35 -5.94 4.35
C ILE A 54 -9.58 -7.24 3.58
N TRP A 55 -9.44 -7.21 2.25
CA TRP A 55 -9.65 -8.38 1.41
C TRP A 55 -8.64 -9.50 1.70
N ILE A 56 -7.34 -9.17 1.75
CA ILE A 56 -6.27 -10.13 2.05
C ILE A 56 -6.46 -10.72 3.45
N SER A 57 -6.75 -9.89 4.46
CA SER A 57 -6.97 -10.37 5.82
C SER A 57 -8.13 -11.36 5.89
N ARG A 58 -9.25 -11.05 5.21
CA ARG A 58 -10.39 -11.97 5.11
C ARG A 58 -9.97 -13.31 4.51
N ARG A 59 -9.14 -13.29 3.46
CA ARG A 59 -8.65 -14.50 2.81
C ARG A 59 -7.76 -15.34 3.72
N ILE A 60 -6.84 -14.70 4.44
CA ILE A 60 -5.98 -15.36 5.42
C ILE A 60 -6.83 -16.06 6.48
N MET A 61 -7.81 -15.38 7.07
CA MET A 61 -8.69 -15.98 8.08
C MET A 61 -9.53 -17.14 7.56
N GLN A 62 -9.96 -17.10 6.29
CA GLN A 62 -10.68 -18.23 5.68
C GLN A 62 -9.78 -19.46 5.54
N GLN A 63 -8.52 -19.27 5.16
CA GLN A 63 -7.54 -20.35 5.03
C GLN A 63 -7.11 -20.92 6.39
N THR A 64 -6.93 -20.07 7.40
CA THR A 64 -6.50 -20.51 8.73
C THR A 64 -7.64 -21.11 9.57
N ARG A 65 -8.91 -20.76 9.31
CA ARG A 65 -10.05 -21.39 10.01
C ARG A 65 -10.36 -22.82 9.54
N GLY A 66 -9.79 -23.25 8.41
CA GLY A 66 -9.94 -24.61 7.89
C GLY A 66 -8.81 -25.56 8.28
N ALA A 67 -7.88 -25.13 9.13
CA ALA A 67 -6.78 -25.93 9.70
C ALA A 67 -7.01 -26.09 11.21
#